data_AF-A0A4U6UQ27-F1
#
_entry.id   AF-A0A4U6UQ27-F1
#
_cell.length_a   1.000
_cell.length_b   1.000
_cell.length_c   1.000
_cell.angle_alpha   90.00
_cell.angle_beta   90.00
_cell.angle_gamma   90.00
#
_symmetry.space_group_name_H-M   'P 1'
#
loop_
_entity.id
_entity.type
_entity.pdbx_description
1 polymer ?
#
loop_
_entity_poly.entity_id
_entity_poly.type
_entity_poly.pdbx_seq_one_letter_code
_entity_poly.pdbx_strand_id
1 'polypeptide(L)'
;MENNVDRNNMLKEFYIPTYIFVPESPVEHVSQIPTCPVIVFINTKSGGQLGRNLIVTYRKLLNHAQVFDLLDEAPDKVLHKLYSNLERLKHGGDALASEIHRRLRLIVAGGDGTAGWLLGVISDLKLVHPPPVATVPLGTGNNLPYSFGWGKRNPGTDQDSVISFLQLVREAREMNIDSWHIVMRMQSPKGSPCDPIAPPDLPHSLHAFRRVPKTDPQDMEYSYTYRGGFWNYFSMGMDAQVSYAFHSERKLHPEKFQNQLSNQKTYLKLACTQGWFCASLFHPMSRNIACLSKVKIMKKSGKWETLEIPQSIRSIVCLNLPSFSGGLNPWGTPSRRKQRKRDLVMPPLVDDGLLEIVGFKDAWHGLVLLSPKGHGTRLAQAHRVRFEFLRGAADHAYMRMDGEPWKQPLPTDDGKVVVEISHAGQVKMLATRDCIAKGIHESCPAISTVHPESSSSDDTDDDFEEERRNFGAALSFRYTGDVNKQ
;
A
#
# COMPACT_ATOMS: atom_id res chain seq x y z
N MET A 1 3.51 27.48 -33.70
CA MET A 1 3.00 28.34 -32.61
C MET A 1 1.70 27.80 -32.02
N GLU A 2 0.79 27.24 -32.83
CA GLU A 2 -0.46 26.59 -32.35
C GLU A 2 -0.24 25.49 -31.29
N ASN A 3 0.66 24.53 -31.52
CA ASN A 3 0.96 23.47 -30.54
C ASN A 3 1.38 23.99 -29.15
N ASN A 4 1.98 25.18 -29.06
CA ASN A 4 2.44 25.74 -27.78
C ASN A 4 1.29 26.45 -27.04
N VAL A 5 0.34 27.03 -27.78
CA VAL A 5 -0.87 27.64 -27.21
C VAL A 5 -1.80 26.55 -26.68
N ASP A 6 -1.98 25.46 -27.43
CA ASP A 6 -2.79 24.31 -27.01
C ASP A 6 -2.20 23.63 -25.78
N ARG A 7 -0.87 23.44 -25.74
CA ARG A 7 -0.16 22.94 -24.54
C ARG A 7 -0.39 23.86 -23.33
N ASN A 8 -0.23 25.17 -23.50
CA ASN A 8 -0.41 26.12 -22.41
C ASN A 8 -1.87 26.16 -21.93
N ASN A 9 -2.85 26.04 -22.82
CA ASN A 9 -4.26 25.96 -22.45
C ASN A 9 -4.58 24.67 -21.70
N MET A 10 -4.02 23.54 -22.13
CA MET A 10 -4.15 22.26 -21.43
C MET A 10 -3.52 22.33 -20.02
N LEU A 11 -2.35 22.95 -19.85
CA LEU A 11 -1.70 23.06 -18.53
C LEU A 11 -2.53 23.88 -17.51
N LYS A 12 -3.37 24.82 -17.97
CA LYS A 12 -4.29 25.57 -17.10
C LYS A 12 -5.35 24.67 -16.47
N GLU A 13 -5.70 23.55 -17.09
CA GLU A 13 -6.65 22.58 -16.52
C GLU A 13 -6.15 21.96 -15.21
N PHE A 14 -4.82 21.93 -15.03
CA PHE A 14 -4.12 21.30 -13.91
C PHE A 14 -3.68 22.30 -12.84
N TYR A 15 -3.72 23.60 -13.14
CA TYR A 15 -3.07 24.63 -12.36
C TYR A 15 -3.79 24.93 -11.03
N ILE A 16 -3.03 24.94 -9.93
CA ILE A 16 -3.47 25.41 -8.61
C ILE A 16 -2.70 26.70 -8.24
N PRO A 17 -3.40 27.80 -7.89
CA PRO A 17 -2.76 29.05 -7.44
C PRO A 17 -1.96 28.92 -6.15
N THR A 18 -0.98 29.80 -5.97
CA THR A 18 -0.03 29.73 -4.83
C THR A 18 -0.74 29.95 -3.49
N TYR A 19 -1.73 30.84 -3.44
CA TYR A 19 -2.47 31.18 -2.20
C TYR A 19 -3.29 30.01 -1.62
N ILE A 20 -3.55 28.97 -2.43
CA ILE A 20 -4.17 27.72 -1.97
C ILE A 20 -3.21 26.94 -1.06
N PHE A 21 -1.91 27.03 -1.29
CA PHE A 21 -0.87 26.34 -0.50
C PHE A 21 -0.25 27.23 0.59
N VAL A 22 -0.23 28.54 0.37
CA VAL A 22 0.45 29.52 1.23
C VAL A 22 -0.57 30.58 1.66
N PRO A 23 -1.12 30.49 2.90
CA PRO A 23 -2.17 31.38 3.37
C PRO A 23 -1.84 32.88 3.30
N GLU A 24 -0.56 33.26 3.44
CA GLU A 24 -0.12 34.66 3.42
C GLU A 24 0.08 35.22 2.00
N SER A 25 -0.05 34.40 0.95
CA SER A 25 0.10 34.87 -0.42
C SER A 25 -1.12 35.68 -0.90
N PRO A 26 -0.91 36.70 -1.74
CA PRO A 26 -2.02 37.47 -2.30
C PRO A 26 -2.94 36.56 -3.11
N VAL A 27 -4.25 36.78 -3.01
CA VAL A 27 -5.25 36.02 -3.76
C VAL A 27 -5.07 36.32 -5.25
N GLU A 28 -4.85 35.27 -6.03
CA GLU A 28 -4.68 35.34 -7.48
C GLU A 28 -6.05 35.21 -8.15
N HIS A 29 -6.45 36.18 -8.97
CA HIS A 29 -7.65 36.06 -9.81
C HIS A 29 -7.35 35.19 -11.03
N VAL A 30 -7.81 33.94 -10.99
CA VAL A 30 -7.70 33.02 -12.14
C VAL A 30 -8.90 33.21 -13.05
N SER A 31 -8.66 33.39 -14.35
CA SER A 31 -9.72 33.59 -15.36
C SER A 31 -10.49 32.31 -15.69
N GLN A 32 -9.95 31.14 -15.37
CA GLN A 32 -10.53 29.84 -15.65
C GLN A 32 -10.37 28.91 -14.45
N ILE A 33 -11.45 28.25 -14.07
CA ILE A 33 -11.44 27.22 -13.03
C ILE A 33 -10.78 25.95 -13.61
N PRO A 34 -9.75 25.37 -12.93
CA PRO A 34 -9.09 24.16 -13.39
C PRO A 34 -10.07 22.98 -13.40
N THR A 35 -10.11 22.25 -14.52
CA THR A 35 -11.00 21.09 -14.65
C THR A 35 -10.46 19.85 -13.93
N CYS A 36 -9.15 19.78 -13.74
CA CYS A 36 -8.43 18.64 -13.16
C CYS A 36 -7.22 19.13 -12.34
N PRO A 37 -7.43 19.89 -11.25
CA PRO A 37 -6.33 20.37 -10.42
C PRO A 37 -5.51 19.21 -9.84
N VAL A 38 -4.18 19.29 -9.94
CA VAL A 38 -3.28 18.21 -9.50
C VAL A 38 -2.24 18.68 -8.49
N ILE A 39 -1.96 17.82 -7.53
CA ILE A 39 -0.78 17.96 -6.66
C ILE A 39 0.15 16.78 -6.92
N VAL A 40 1.44 17.08 -7.04
CA VAL A 40 2.45 16.08 -7.40
C VAL A 40 3.41 15.88 -6.22
N PHE A 41 3.45 14.66 -5.71
CA PHE A 41 4.42 14.19 -4.72
C PHE A 41 5.48 13.35 -5.40
N ILE A 42 6.75 13.67 -5.22
CA ILE A 42 7.86 12.98 -5.89
C ILE A 42 8.89 12.57 -4.85
N ASN A 43 9.27 11.29 -4.83
CA ASN A 43 10.46 10.85 -4.11
C ASN A 43 11.66 10.97 -5.06
N THR A 44 12.50 12.00 -4.87
CA THR A 44 13.61 12.29 -5.80
C THR A 44 14.73 11.25 -5.79
N LYS A 45 14.83 10.41 -4.75
CA LYS A 45 15.75 9.25 -4.70
C LYS A 45 15.23 8.03 -5.48
N SER A 46 13.97 8.03 -5.92
CA SER A 46 13.39 6.89 -6.65
C SER A 46 13.84 6.82 -8.11
N GLY A 47 13.84 5.60 -8.66
CA GLY A 47 14.11 5.35 -10.08
C GLY A 47 15.53 5.58 -10.55
N GLY A 48 16.54 5.57 -9.67
CA GLY A 48 17.94 5.76 -10.08
C GLY A 48 18.19 7.16 -10.66
N GLN A 49 17.77 8.20 -9.93
CA GLN A 49 17.80 9.63 -10.32
C GLN A 49 16.69 10.10 -11.27
N LEU A 50 15.82 9.21 -11.75
CA LEU A 50 14.64 9.64 -12.53
C LEU A 50 13.75 10.61 -11.74
N GLY A 51 13.57 10.40 -10.43
CA GLY A 51 12.80 11.30 -9.57
C GLY A 51 13.35 12.74 -9.56
N ARG A 52 14.68 12.91 -9.55
CA ARG A 52 15.34 14.22 -9.59
C ARG A 52 15.10 14.97 -10.90
N ASN A 53 15.09 14.27 -12.02
CA ASN A 53 14.77 14.88 -13.32
C ASN A 53 13.28 15.21 -13.40
N LEU A 54 12.43 14.31 -12.89
CA LEU A 54 10.98 14.43 -12.95
C LEU A 54 10.48 15.66 -12.16
N ILE A 55 11.02 15.92 -10.96
CA ILE A 55 10.62 17.09 -10.17
C ILE A 55 10.97 18.40 -10.87
N VAL A 56 12.12 18.47 -11.54
CA VAL A 56 12.52 19.65 -12.34
C VAL A 56 11.54 19.86 -13.49
N THR A 57 11.14 18.80 -14.18
CA THR A 57 10.19 18.89 -15.30
C THR A 57 8.80 19.30 -14.83
N TYR A 58 8.26 18.70 -13.76
CA TYR A 58 6.96 19.10 -13.21
C TYR A 58 6.95 20.56 -12.75
N ARG A 59 8.00 21.03 -12.06
CA ARG A 59 8.12 22.44 -11.62
C ARG A 59 8.28 23.45 -12.76
N LYS A 60 8.68 23.00 -13.96
CA LYS A 60 8.69 23.82 -15.17
C LYS A 60 7.32 23.92 -15.84
N LEU A 61 6.49 22.89 -15.70
CA LEU A 61 5.19 22.78 -16.37
C LEU A 61 4.02 23.24 -15.49
N LEU A 62 4.16 23.10 -14.17
CA LEU A 62 3.16 23.40 -13.16
C LEU A 62 3.70 24.47 -12.19
N ASN A 63 2.80 25.17 -11.48
CA ASN A 63 3.15 26.00 -10.31
C ASN A 63 4.11 25.25 -9.38
N HIS A 64 5.23 25.88 -9.01
CA HIS A 64 6.21 25.29 -8.11
C HIS A 64 5.59 24.88 -6.75
N ALA A 65 4.55 25.60 -6.30
CA ALA A 65 3.86 25.32 -5.04
C ALA A 65 2.99 24.05 -5.05
N GLN A 66 2.71 23.45 -6.22
CA GLN A 66 1.92 22.20 -6.32
C GLN A 66 2.78 20.94 -6.52
N VAL A 67 4.12 21.06 -6.44
CA VAL A 67 5.07 19.97 -6.68
C VAL A 67 6.03 19.81 -5.49
N PHE A 68 5.81 18.76 -4.71
CA PHE A 68 6.48 18.50 -3.44
C PHE A 68 7.52 17.36 -3.59
N ASP A 69 8.71 17.58 -3.02
CA ASP A 69 9.67 16.49 -2.79
C ASP A 69 9.33 15.85 -1.43
N LEU A 70 9.04 14.55 -1.46
CA LEU A 70 8.73 13.76 -0.27
C LEU A 70 9.91 13.64 0.70
N LEU A 71 11.13 13.96 0.26
CA LEU A 71 12.31 14.01 1.12
C LEU A 71 12.46 15.34 1.85
N ASP A 72 11.88 16.42 1.31
CA ASP A 72 11.91 17.75 1.91
C ASP A 72 10.71 17.95 2.85
N GLU A 73 9.51 17.57 2.41
CA GLU A 73 8.27 17.73 3.17
C GLU A 73 7.42 16.47 3.12
N ALA A 74 7.02 15.98 4.30
CA ALA A 74 6.20 14.79 4.43
C ALA A 74 4.76 15.06 3.94
N PRO A 75 4.09 14.07 3.30
CA PRO A 75 2.79 14.27 2.70
C PRO A 75 1.68 14.57 3.71
N ASP A 76 1.81 14.13 4.97
CA ASP A 76 0.89 14.48 6.05
C ASP A 76 0.91 15.98 6.34
N LYS A 77 2.10 16.60 6.42
CA LYS A 77 2.25 18.04 6.64
C LYS A 77 1.68 18.85 5.48
N VAL A 78 2.00 18.45 4.24
CA VAL A 78 1.51 19.10 3.03
C VAL A 78 -0.01 19.05 2.96
N LEU A 79 -0.59 17.84 3.07
CA LEU A 79 -2.04 17.67 2.97
C LEU A 79 -2.76 18.34 4.15
N HIS A 80 -2.22 18.26 5.37
CA HIS A 80 -2.78 18.96 6.53
C HIS A 80 -2.86 20.47 6.28
N LYS A 81 -1.75 21.10 5.86
CA LYS A 81 -1.70 22.54 5.55
C LYS A 81 -2.68 22.91 4.44
N LEU A 82 -2.70 22.12 3.37
CA LEU A 82 -3.59 22.32 2.23
C LEU A 82 -5.06 22.28 2.63
N TYR A 83 -5.52 21.20 3.26
CA TYR A 83 -6.93 21.04 3.61
C TYR A 83 -7.39 22.04 4.67
N SER A 84 -6.53 22.37 5.63
CA SER A 84 -6.81 23.44 6.60
C SER A 84 -7.01 24.79 5.91
N ASN A 85 -6.15 25.13 4.95
CA ASN A 85 -6.27 26.37 4.21
C ASN A 85 -7.47 26.38 3.24
N LEU A 86 -7.71 25.28 2.52
CA LEU A 86 -8.89 25.12 1.68
C LEU A 86 -10.18 25.31 2.48
N GLU A 87 -10.25 24.77 3.69
CA GLU A 87 -11.44 24.93 4.53
C GLU A 87 -11.63 26.37 4.98
N ARG A 88 -10.56 27.05 5.41
CA ARG A 88 -10.58 28.49 5.74
C ARG A 88 -11.05 29.33 4.55
N LEU A 89 -10.56 29.05 3.34
CA LEU A 89 -10.93 29.77 2.12
C LEU A 89 -12.39 29.51 1.72
N LYS A 90 -12.85 28.25 1.83
CA LYS A 90 -14.25 27.88 1.59
C LYS A 90 -15.21 28.63 2.53
N HIS A 91 -14.89 28.70 3.82
CA HIS A 91 -15.67 29.47 4.80
C HIS A 91 -15.64 30.98 4.50
N GLY A 92 -14.54 31.48 3.93
CA GLY A 92 -14.40 32.84 3.42
C GLY A 92 -15.12 33.12 2.10
N GLY A 93 -15.85 32.16 1.53
CA GLY A 93 -16.61 32.33 0.29
C GLY A 93 -15.79 32.15 -1.00
N ASP A 94 -14.58 31.59 -0.93
CA ASP A 94 -13.76 31.32 -2.11
C ASP A 94 -14.32 30.14 -2.93
N ALA A 95 -14.98 30.48 -4.04
CA ALA A 95 -15.56 29.50 -4.97
C ALA A 95 -14.49 28.65 -5.68
N LEU A 96 -13.29 29.20 -5.94
CA LEU A 96 -12.20 28.48 -6.57
C LEU A 96 -11.63 27.42 -5.62
N ALA A 97 -11.43 27.76 -4.35
CA ALA A 97 -10.99 26.79 -3.33
C ALA A 97 -11.98 25.63 -3.17
N SER A 98 -13.28 25.94 -3.18
CA SER A 98 -14.35 24.93 -3.13
C SER A 98 -14.25 23.94 -4.30
N GLU A 99 -14.01 24.47 -5.50
CA GLU A 99 -13.96 23.65 -6.70
C GLU A 99 -12.66 22.86 -6.85
N ILE A 100 -11.54 23.45 -6.40
CA ILE A 100 -10.26 22.74 -6.29
C ILE A 100 -10.40 21.56 -5.36
N HIS A 101 -10.97 21.75 -4.16
CA HIS A 101 -11.20 20.66 -3.21
C HIS A 101 -12.04 19.54 -3.86
N ARG A 102 -13.12 19.88 -4.57
CA ARG A 102 -14.00 18.88 -5.20
C ARG A 102 -13.35 18.08 -6.32
N ARG A 103 -12.44 18.70 -7.10
CA ARG A 103 -11.87 18.09 -8.31
C ARG A 103 -10.41 17.63 -8.15
N LEU A 104 -9.83 17.80 -6.97
CA LEU A 104 -8.41 17.54 -6.70
C LEU A 104 -8.04 16.09 -7.02
N ARG A 105 -6.95 15.92 -7.76
CA ARG A 105 -6.29 14.63 -7.98
C ARG A 105 -4.86 14.69 -7.46
N LEU A 106 -4.35 13.56 -6.96
CA LEU A 106 -2.97 13.45 -6.51
C LEU A 106 -2.16 12.59 -7.46
N ILE A 107 -0.91 12.97 -7.67
CA ILE A 107 0.08 12.17 -8.41
C ILE A 107 1.21 11.84 -7.43
N VAL A 108 1.57 10.57 -7.30
CA VAL A 108 2.74 10.14 -6.53
C VAL A 108 3.75 9.45 -7.42
N ALA A 109 4.99 9.93 -7.42
CA ALA A 109 6.08 9.35 -8.18
C ALA A 109 7.09 8.67 -7.25
N GLY A 110 7.16 7.34 -7.34
CA GLY A 110 7.96 6.52 -6.44
C GLY A 110 7.82 5.03 -6.71
N GLY A 111 8.20 4.21 -5.72
CA GLY A 111 7.86 2.78 -5.69
C GLY A 111 6.53 2.52 -4.96
N ASP A 112 6.15 1.25 -4.86
CA ASP A 112 4.91 0.84 -4.16
C ASP A 112 4.86 1.37 -2.72
N GLY A 113 5.97 1.31 -1.94
CA GLY A 113 6.04 1.87 -0.59
C GLY A 113 5.86 3.40 -0.51
N THR A 114 6.36 4.16 -1.50
CA THR A 114 6.12 5.62 -1.57
C THR A 114 4.64 5.92 -1.80
N ALA A 115 3.98 5.14 -2.67
CA ALA A 115 2.55 5.27 -2.92
C ALA A 115 1.73 4.86 -1.68
N GLY A 116 2.08 3.74 -1.04
CA GLY A 116 1.47 3.26 0.21
C GLY A 116 1.56 4.29 1.34
N TRP A 117 2.70 4.99 1.47
CA TRP A 117 2.83 6.07 2.45
C TRP A 117 1.80 7.19 2.24
N LEU A 118 1.64 7.67 1.00
CA LEU A 118 0.64 8.70 0.68
C LEU A 118 -0.79 8.19 0.92
N LEU A 119 -1.10 6.96 0.52
CA LEU A 119 -2.42 6.35 0.74
C LEU A 119 -2.75 6.19 2.23
N GLY A 120 -1.75 5.84 3.05
CA GLY A 120 -1.88 5.80 4.50
C GLY A 120 -2.20 7.16 5.10
N VAL A 121 -1.52 8.22 4.65
CA VAL A 121 -1.81 9.58 5.08
C VAL A 121 -3.24 9.98 4.70
N ILE A 122 -3.67 9.75 3.47
CA ILE A 122 -5.04 10.07 3.02
C ILE A 122 -6.09 9.37 3.88
N SER A 123 -5.84 8.10 4.20
CA SER A 123 -6.73 7.31 5.04
C SER A 123 -6.78 7.82 6.48
N ASP A 124 -5.63 8.18 7.05
CA ASP A 124 -5.54 8.67 8.43
C ASP A 124 -6.16 10.06 8.63
N LEU A 125 -6.13 10.91 7.59
CA LEU A 125 -6.72 12.24 7.62
C LEU A 125 -8.26 12.21 7.70
N LYS A 126 -8.91 11.10 7.31
CA LYS A 126 -10.37 10.92 7.34
C LYS A 126 -11.11 12.07 6.64
N LEU A 127 -10.60 12.43 5.46
CA LEU A 127 -11.17 13.48 4.62
C LEU A 127 -12.60 13.09 4.21
N VAL A 128 -13.51 14.06 4.20
CA VAL A 128 -14.90 13.84 3.73
C VAL A 128 -14.92 13.46 2.24
N HIS A 129 -14.02 14.06 1.46
CA HIS A 129 -13.84 13.77 0.05
C HIS A 129 -12.36 13.47 -0.22
N PRO A 130 -11.90 12.22 -0.02
CA PRO A 130 -10.51 11.86 -0.28
C PRO A 130 -10.22 11.92 -1.79
N PRO A 131 -9.11 12.56 -2.22
CA PRO A 131 -8.79 12.72 -3.62
C PRO A 131 -8.23 11.41 -4.20
N PRO A 132 -8.53 11.07 -5.46
CA PRO A 132 -8.00 9.87 -6.09
C PRO A 132 -6.51 10.03 -6.44
N VAL A 133 -5.75 8.94 -6.35
CA VAL A 133 -4.29 8.94 -6.54
C VAL A 133 -3.87 8.24 -7.83
N ALA A 134 -3.05 8.90 -8.66
CA ALA A 134 -2.30 8.28 -9.75
C ALA A 134 -0.86 7.99 -9.33
N THR A 135 -0.31 6.87 -9.78
CA THR A 135 1.04 6.42 -9.42
C THR A 135 1.97 6.43 -10.62
N VAL A 136 3.08 7.17 -10.54
CA VAL A 136 4.16 7.15 -11.55
C VAL A 136 5.17 6.06 -11.16
N PRO A 137 5.37 5.03 -12.00
CA PRO A 137 6.22 3.86 -11.70
C PRO A 137 7.73 4.16 -11.72
N LEU A 138 8.28 4.62 -10.60
CA LEU A 138 9.74 4.84 -10.41
C LEU A 138 10.43 3.70 -9.64
N GLY A 139 9.70 2.74 -9.09
CA GLY A 139 10.26 1.59 -8.36
C GLY A 139 10.75 0.46 -9.26
N THR A 140 11.24 -0.63 -8.64
CA THR A 140 11.64 -1.85 -9.37
C THR A 140 10.47 -2.83 -9.56
N GLY A 141 9.57 -2.93 -8.57
CA GLY A 141 8.45 -3.88 -8.52
C GLY A 141 7.09 -3.36 -9.01
N ASN A 142 6.79 -2.06 -8.82
CA ASN A 142 5.69 -1.30 -9.43
C ASN A 142 4.37 -2.08 -9.65
N ASN A 143 3.80 -2.67 -8.60
CA ASN A 143 2.57 -3.46 -8.72
C ASN A 143 1.32 -2.57 -8.68
N LEU A 144 1.31 -1.51 -7.86
CA LEU A 144 0.23 -0.52 -7.85
C LEU A 144 0.05 0.12 -9.23
N PRO A 145 1.05 0.82 -9.79
CA PRO A 145 0.93 1.41 -11.13
C PRO A 145 0.59 0.37 -12.21
N TYR A 146 1.14 -0.84 -12.13
CA TYR A 146 0.81 -1.89 -13.09
C TYR A 146 -0.65 -2.34 -13.00
N SER A 147 -1.18 -2.52 -11.79
CA SER A 147 -2.56 -2.99 -11.57
C SER A 147 -3.60 -1.99 -12.10
N PHE A 148 -3.31 -0.71 -11.97
CA PHE A 148 -4.18 0.40 -12.40
C PHE A 148 -3.89 0.93 -13.82
N GLY A 149 -3.01 0.27 -14.58
CA GLY A 149 -2.78 0.57 -16.00
C GLY A 149 -1.82 1.73 -16.28
N TRP A 150 -1.01 2.15 -15.30
CA TRP A 150 0.06 3.15 -15.48
C TRP A 150 1.37 2.57 -16.02
N GLY A 151 1.41 1.25 -16.19
CA GLY A 151 2.56 0.52 -16.72
C GLY A 151 3.60 0.12 -15.66
N LYS A 152 4.56 -0.70 -16.08
CA LYS A 152 5.63 -1.23 -15.19
C LYS A 152 6.82 -0.29 -15.03
N ARG A 153 6.95 0.69 -15.93
CA ARG A 153 8.10 1.60 -16.03
C ARG A 153 7.63 3.01 -16.31
N ASN A 154 8.41 3.96 -15.83
CA ASN A 154 8.17 5.37 -16.10
C ASN A 154 8.19 5.66 -17.61
N PRO A 155 7.19 6.34 -18.18
CA PRO A 155 7.14 6.66 -19.61
C PRO A 155 8.30 7.57 -20.04
N GLY A 156 8.75 8.47 -19.17
CA GLY A 156 9.87 9.38 -19.43
C GLY A 156 9.96 10.49 -18.38
N THR A 157 11.00 11.31 -18.45
CA THR A 157 11.18 12.46 -17.53
C THR A 157 11.25 13.80 -18.27
N ASP A 158 11.21 13.77 -19.59
CA ASP A 158 11.11 14.94 -20.46
C ASP A 158 9.70 15.56 -20.41
N GLN A 159 9.57 16.77 -20.96
CA GLN A 159 8.33 17.53 -20.91
C GLN A 159 7.17 16.85 -21.65
N ASP A 160 7.43 16.18 -22.77
CA ASP A 160 6.37 15.59 -23.58
C ASP A 160 5.82 14.33 -22.91
N SER A 161 6.70 13.53 -22.29
CA SER A 161 6.31 12.40 -21.45
C SER A 161 5.47 12.83 -20.24
N VAL A 162 5.85 13.92 -19.55
CA VAL A 162 5.09 14.43 -18.40
C VAL A 162 3.72 14.98 -18.81
N ILE A 163 3.65 15.71 -19.93
CA ILE A 163 2.37 16.18 -20.47
C ILE A 163 1.46 15.02 -20.87
N SER A 164 2.01 14.01 -21.53
CA SER A 164 1.25 12.80 -21.90
C SER A 164 0.72 12.10 -20.64
N PHE A 165 1.53 12.03 -19.57
CA PHE A 165 1.07 11.49 -18.30
C PHE A 165 -0.05 12.31 -17.67
N LEU A 166 0.04 13.65 -17.68
CA LEU A 166 -1.03 14.54 -17.18
C LEU A 166 -2.35 14.35 -17.97
N GLN A 167 -2.27 14.14 -19.29
CA GLN A 167 -3.44 13.83 -20.11
C GLN A 167 -4.08 12.50 -19.68
N LEU A 168 -3.28 11.46 -19.44
CA LEU A 168 -3.77 10.19 -18.90
C LEU A 168 -4.39 10.39 -17.51
N VAL A 169 -3.81 11.23 -16.65
CA VAL A 169 -4.38 11.57 -15.33
C VAL A 169 -5.74 12.23 -15.49
N ARG A 170 -5.93 13.13 -16.46
CA ARG A 170 -7.23 13.76 -16.72
C ARG A 170 -8.28 12.76 -17.18
N GLU A 171 -7.91 11.85 -18.07
CA GLU A 171 -8.83 10.86 -18.65
C GLU A 171 -9.08 9.65 -17.75
N ALA A 172 -8.24 9.44 -16.74
CA ALA A 172 -8.36 8.33 -15.81
C ALA A 172 -9.68 8.39 -15.03
N ARG A 173 -10.25 7.22 -14.80
CA ARG A 173 -11.44 7.02 -13.98
C ARG A 173 -11.06 6.74 -12.54
N GLU A 174 -11.96 7.04 -11.61
CA GLU A 174 -11.82 6.66 -10.21
C GLU A 174 -12.16 5.18 -10.03
N MET A 175 -11.35 4.47 -9.24
CA MET A 175 -11.60 3.10 -8.78
C MET A 175 -11.33 3.04 -7.28
N ASN A 176 -12.25 2.45 -6.51
CA ASN A 176 -12.02 2.18 -5.10
C ASN A 176 -11.05 1.01 -4.94
N ILE A 177 -10.24 1.06 -3.91
CA ILE A 177 -9.39 -0.04 -3.48
C ILE A 177 -9.47 -0.20 -1.96
N ASP A 178 -9.55 -1.44 -1.50
CA ASP A 178 -9.53 -1.78 -0.09
C ASP A 178 -8.19 -1.41 0.55
N SER A 179 -8.29 -0.88 1.76
CA SER A 179 -7.17 -0.54 2.63
C SER A 179 -7.08 -1.59 3.71
N TRP A 180 -5.89 -2.17 3.89
CA TRP A 180 -5.69 -3.27 4.83
C TRP A 180 -4.81 -2.83 5.99
N HIS A 181 -5.33 -2.99 7.20
CA HIS A 181 -4.64 -2.66 8.43
C HIS A 181 -3.96 -3.89 9.00
N ILE A 182 -2.67 -3.77 9.28
CA ILE A 182 -1.88 -4.77 9.98
C ILE A 182 -1.61 -4.32 11.41
N VAL A 183 -1.87 -5.19 12.37
CA VAL A 183 -1.52 -5.00 13.78
C VAL A 183 -0.66 -6.16 14.21
N MET A 184 0.57 -5.87 14.64
CA MET A 184 1.51 -6.84 15.16
C MET A 184 1.74 -6.60 16.64
N ARG A 185 1.47 -7.62 17.45
CA ARG A 185 1.65 -7.59 18.90
C ARG A 185 2.74 -8.56 19.29
N MET A 186 3.69 -8.08 20.06
CA MET A 186 4.80 -8.85 20.61
C MET A 186 4.74 -8.75 22.12
N GLN A 187 4.64 -9.89 22.79
CA GLN A 187 4.73 -10.01 24.25
C GLN A 187 6.00 -10.77 24.58
N SER A 188 6.80 -10.24 25.49
CA SER A 188 8.06 -10.85 25.92
C SER A 188 8.10 -11.00 27.45
N PRO A 189 8.70 -12.06 28.02
CA PRO A 189 8.97 -12.12 29.45
C PRO A 189 10.10 -11.15 29.87
N LYS A 190 10.13 -10.78 31.16
CA LYS A 190 11.22 -10.00 31.77
C LYS A 190 12.60 -10.62 31.45
N GLY A 191 13.46 -9.86 30.76
CA GLY A 191 14.85 -10.25 30.47
C GLY A 191 15.09 -11.11 29.22
N SER A 192 14.09 -11.25 28.34
CA SER A 192 14.20 -12.00 27.07
C SER A 192 14.73 -11.14 25.90
N PRO A 193 15.54 -11.70 24.97
CA PRO A 193 16.16 -10.98 23.85
C PRO A 193 15.21 -10.65 22.68
N CYS A 194 13.89 -10.63 22.89
CA CYS A 194 12.95 -10.03 21.94
C CYS A 194 13.01 -8.50 22.02
N ASP A 195 14.17 -7.94 21.66
CA ASP A 195 14.35 -6.51 21.55
C ASP A 195 13.41 -5.96 20.45
N PRO A 196 12.79 -4.79 20.68
CA PRO A 196 11.95 -4.16 19.68
C PRO A 196 12.78 -3.89 18.42
N ILE A 197 12.17 -4.05 17.24
CA ILE A 197 12.84 -3.75 15.98
C ILE A 197 13.22 -2.28 16.00
N ALA A 198 14.50 -1.99 15.72
CA ALA A 198 14.98 -0.62 15.64
C ALA A 198 14.16 0.13 14.56
N PRO A 199 13.72 1.38 14.83
CA PRO A 199 12.94 2.16 13.87
C PRO A 199 13.48 2.20 12.43
N PRO A 200 14.81 2.21 12.16
CA PRO A 200 15.36 2.20 10.80
C PRO A 200 15.17 0.89 10.01
N ASP A 201 14.85 -0.20 10.71
CA ASP A 201 14.68 -1.54 10.14
C ASP A 201 13.19 -1.92 9.97
N LEU A 202 12.28 -1.10 10.48
CA LEU A 202 10.85 -1.22 10.22
C LEU A 202 10.49 -0.65 8.84
N PRO A 203 9.50 -1.23 8.14
CA PRO A 203 8.88 -0.60 6.98
C PRO A 203 8.38 0.80 7.31
N HIS A 204 8.44 1.73 6.34
CA HIS A 204 7.93 3.10 6.53
C HIS A 204 6.43 3.12 6.81
N SER A 205 5.73 2.10 6.35
CA SER A 205 4.28 1.94 6.52
C SER A 205 3.91 1.23 7.84
N LEU A 206 4.88 0.88 8.70
CA LEU A 206 4.66 0.21 9.98
C LEU A 206 5.22 1.06 11.14
N HIS A 207 4.34 1.47 12.04
CA HIS A 207 4.64 2.41 13.12
C HIS A 207 4.50 1.74 14.48
N ALA A 208 5.46 1.98 15.37
CA ALA A 208 5.34 1.58 16.76
C ALA A 208 4.23 2.40 17.43
N PHE A 209 3.33 1.72 18.15
CA PHE A 209 2.23 2.32 18.88
C PHE A 209 2.37 1.96 20.37
N ARG A 210 2.40 2.99 21.23
CA ARG A 210 2.38 2.83 22.70
C ARG A 210 0.98 3.16 23.21
N ARG A 211 0.32 2.21 23.87
CA ARG A 211 -0.99 2.39 24.50
C ARG A 211 -0.85 3.27 25.75
N VAL A 212 -1.85 4.11 26.04
CA VAL A 212 -2.06 4.70 27.37
C VAL A 212 -2.99 3.75 28.15
N PRO A 213 -2.66 3.32 29.38
CA PRO A 213 -3.26 2.11 29.95
C PRO A 213 -4.52 2.39 30.76
N LYS A 214 -5.42 1.40 30.86
CA LYS A 214 -6.57 1.39 31.78
C LYS A 214 -6.37 0.47 33.01
N THR A 215 -5.34 -0.40 33.05
CA THR A 215 -5.04 -1.31 34.18
C THR A 215 -3.52 -1.54 34.39
N ASP A 216 -3.20 -2.25 35.49
CA ASP A 216 -1.93 -2.40 36.24
C ASP A 216 -0.61 -2.17 35.45
N PRO A 217 0.27 -1.24 35.88
CA PRO A 217 1.49 -0.87 35.16
C PRO A 217 2.56 -1.97 34.95
N GLN A 218 2.49 -3.11 35.64
CA GLN A 218 3.51 -4.17 35.54
C GLN A 218 3.36 -5.10 34.32
N ASP A 219 2.16 -5.31 33.79
CA ASP A 219 1.92 -6.14 32.58
C ASP A 219 2.36 -5.44 31.29
N MET A 220 2.64 -4.14 31.37
CA MET A 220 2.89 -3.26 30.22
C MET A 220 4.33 -3.16 29.75
N GLU A 221 5.27 -3.46 30.63
CA GLU A 221 6.68 -3.15 30.42
C GLU A 221 7.28 -4.02 29.29
N TYR A 222 6.55 -5.03 28.78
CA TYR A 222 7.04 -6.00 27.79
C TYR A 222 6.09 -6.31 26.62
N SER A 223 5.12 -5.45 26.33
CA SER A 223 4.25 -5.58 25.15
C SER A 223 4.54 -4.49 24.11
N TYR A 224 5.06 -4.87 22.95
CA TYR A 224 5.24 -3.97 21.80
C TYR A 224 4.09 -4.16 20.82
N THR A 225 3.48 -3.07 20.38
CA THR A 225 2.46 -3.07 19.33
C THR A 225 2.93 -2.23 18.16
N TYR A 226 2.81 -2.79 16.96
CA TYR A 226 3.07 -2.10 15.70
C TYR A 226 1.79 -2.11 14.88
N ARG A 227 1.54 -1.01 14.19
CA ARG A 227 0.37 -0.83 13.32
C ARG A 227 0.78 -0.24 11.98
N GLY A 228 0.08 -0.59 10.92
CA GLY A 228 0.46 -0.16 9.58
C GLY A 228 -0.59 -0.45 8.53
N GLY A 229 -0.45 0.19 7.37
CA GLY A 229 -1.38 0.05 6.24
C GLY A 229 -0.71 -0.52 5.01
N PHE A 230 -1.46 -1.30 4.23
CA PHE A 230 -1.01 -1.77 2.92
C PHE A 230 -2.16 -1.84 1.92
N TRP A 231 -1.81 -1.71 0.63
CA TRP A 231 -2.75 -1.70 -0.50
C TRP A 231 -2.41 -2.72 -1.57
N ASN A 232 -1.25 -3.36 -1.52
CA ASN A 232 -0.82 -4.32 -2.52
C ASN A 232 -0.80 -5.74 -1.95
N TYR A 233 0.09 -6.01 -0.99
CA TYR A 233 0.15 -7.31 -0.32
C TYR A 233 0.96 -7.28 0.98
N PHE A 234 0.67 -8.27 1.82
CA PHE A 234 1.54 -8.73 2.89
C PHE A 234 2.06 -10.13 2.54
N SER A 235 3.33 -10.41 2.79
CA SER A 235 3.89 -11.76 2.65
C SER A 235 4.86 -12.13 3.76
N MET A 236 4.99 -13.45 3.98
CA MET A 236 5.88 -14.02 4.96
C MET A 236 6.53 -15.29 4.43
N GLY A 237 7.80 -15.47 4.78
CA GLY A 237 8.60 -16.66 4.49
C GLY A 237 9.57 -16.41 3.36
N MET A 238 9.63 -17.37 2.43
CA MET A 238 10.66 -17.42 1.39
C MET A 238 10.83 -16.15 0.54
N ASP A 239 9.72 -15.66 0.00
CA ASP A 239 9.73 -14.52 -0.91
C ASP A 239 10.17 -13.24 -0.20
N ALA A 240 9.76 -13.08 1.06
CA ALA A 240 10.17 -11.99 1.93
C ALA A 240 11.68 -12.07 2.27
N GLN A 241 12.24 -13.26 2.46
CA GLN A 241 13.68 -13.45 2.73
C GLN A 241 14.55 -13.04 1.53
N VAL A 242 14.17 -13.40 0.30
CA VAL A 242 14.87 -12.95 -0.92
C VAL A 242 14.79 -11.43 -1.03
N SER A 243 13.61 -10.87 -0.77
CA SER A 243 13.38 -9.43 -0.79
C SER A 243 14.23 -8.71 0.24
N TYR A 244 14.34 -9.25 1.46
CA TYR A 244 15.19 -8.72 2.52
C TYR A 244 16.65 -8.66 2.09
N ALA A 245 17.20 -9.76 1.57
CA ALA A 245 18.60 -9.78 1.11
C ALA A 245 18.85 -8.80 -0.04
N PHE A 246 17.92 -8.70 -0.99
CA PHE A 246 17.99 -7.71 -2.06
C PHE A 246 17.98 -6.27 -1.51
N HIS A 247 17.12 -5.99 -0.53
CA HIS A 247 17.01 -4.67 0.09
C HIS A 247 18.25 -4.31 0.89
N SER A 248 18.81 -5.25 1.66
CA SER A 248 20.07 -5.07 2.39
C SER A 248 21.24 -4.79 1.45
N GLU A 249 21.38 -5.57 0.36
CA GLU A 249 22.42 -5.33 -0.65
C GLU A 249 22.24 -3.95 -1.30
N ARG A 250 21.00 -3.54 -1.58
CA ARG A 250 20.69 -2.22 -2.14
C ARG A 250 21.00 -1.07 -1.19
N LYS A 251 20.80 -1.25 0.12
CA LYS A 251 21.19 -0.27 1.15
C LYS A 251 22.71 -0.14 1.24
N LEU A 252 23.44 -1.25 1.14
CA LEU A 252 24.91 -1.28 1.24
C LEU A 252 25.62 -0.78 -0.04
N HIS A 253 25.06 -1.09 -1.22
CA HIS A 253 25.69 -0.82 -2.52
C HIS A 253 24.74 -0.11 -3.49
N PRO A 254 24.20 1.08 -3.16
CA PRO A 254 23.20 1.77 -3.97
C PRO A 254 23.65 2.04 -5.41
N GLU A 255 24.96 2.17 -5.66
CA GLU A 255 25.58 2.35 -6.97
C GLU A 255 25.30 1.19 -7.94
N LYS A 256 25.11 -0.03 -7.44
CA LYS A 256 24.79 -1.21 -8.26
C LYS A 256 23.32 -1.26 -8.69
N PHE A 257 22.45 -0.45 -8.06
CA PHE A 257 20.99 -0.55 -8.20
C PHE A 257 20.32 0.62 -8.93
N GLN A 258 21.03 1.20 -9.90
CA GLN A 258 20.55 2.36 -10.66
C GLN A 258 19.51 2.01 -11.75
N ASN A 259 19.52 0.77 -12.24
CA ASN A 259 18.73 0.37 -13.40
C ASN A 259 17.72 -0.72 -13.05
N GLN A 260 16.45 -0.52 -13.36
CA GLN A 260 15.36 -1.47 -13.04
C GLN A 260 15.63 -2.90 -13.57
N LEU A 261 16.14 -3.03 -14.80
CA LEU A 261 16.49 -4.34 -15.39
C LEU A 261 17.63 -5.02 -14.64
N SER A 262 18.66 -4.27 -14.26
CA SER A 262 19.78 -4.78 -13.47
C SER A 262 19.27 -5.26 -12.10
N ASN A 263 18.41 -4.46 -11.47
CA ASN A 263 17.81 -4.78 -10.18
C ASN A 263 17.00 -6.07 -10.23
N GLN A 264 16.19 -6.26 -11.27
CA GLN A 264 15.43 -7.50 -11.47
C GLN A 264 16.35 -8.72 -11.67
N LYS A 265 17.47 -8.57 -12.39
CA LYS A 265 18.47 -9.65 -12.53
C LYS A 265 19.16 -9.98 -11.21
N THR A 266 19.56 -8.97 -10.43
CA THR A 266 20.18 -9.17 -9.11
C THR A 266 19.22 -9.88 -8.16
N TYR A 267 17.93 -9.51 -8.17
CA TYR A 267 16.90 -10.19 -7.39
C TYR A 267 16.81 -11.69 -7.75
N LEU A 268 16.79 -12.02 -9.05
CA LEU A 268 16.77 -13.41 -9.50
C LEU A 268 18.05 -14.16 -9.09
N LYS A 269 19.23 -13.51 -9.20
CA LYS A 269 20.51 -14.08 -8.76
C LYS A 269 20.49 -14.43 -7.27
N LEU A 270 19.98 -13.54 -6.42
CA LEU A 270 19.85 -13.78 -4.98
C LEU A 270 18.90 -14.93 -4.65
N ALA A 271 17.80 -15.05 -5.39
CA ALA A 271 16.91 -16.21 -5.27
C ALA A 271 17.64 -17.53 -5.60
N CYS A 272 18.51 -17.53 -6.60
CA CYS A 272 19.33 -18.69 -6.94
C CYS A 272 20.37 -19.02 -5.86
N THR A 273 21.14 -18.03 -5.39
CA THR A 273 22.25 -18.26 -4.46
C THR A 273 21.80 -18.67 -3.06
N GLN A 274 20.60 -18.30 -2.65
CA GLN A 274 20.01 -18.75 -1.38
C GLN A 274 19.42 -20.18 -1.45
N GLY A 275 19.65 -20.90 -2.56
CA GLY A 275 19.27 -22.31 -2.71
C GLY A 275 17.76 -22.54 -2.85
N TRP A 276 16.97 -21.51 -3.15
CA TRP A 276 15.50 -21.62 -3.21
C TRP A 276 14.98 -22.46 -4.37
N PHE A 277 15.76 -22.57 -5.45
CA PHE A 277 15.47 -23.51 -6.54
C PHE A 277 15.76 -24.96 -6.13
N CYS A 278 16.49 -25.17 -5.04
CA CYS A 278 16.75 -26.50 -4.49
C CYS A 278 16.21 -26.59 -3.05
N ALA A 279 15.19 -25.81 -2.71
CA ALA A 279 14.72 -25.67 -1.34
C ALA A 279 14.24 -27.01 -0.74
N SER A 280 13.65 -27.88 -1.57
CA SER A 280 13.27 -29.25 -1.19
C SER A 280 14.44 -30.12 -0.70
N LEU A 281 15.67 -29.79 -1.10
CA LEU A 281 16.88 -30.56 -0.77
C LEU A 281 17.73 -29.90 0.33
N PHE A 282 17.75 -28.56 0.41
CA PHE A 282 18.71 -27.85 1.26
C PHE A 282 18.11 -27.05 2.42
N HIS A 283 16.77 -26.93 2.50
CA HIS A 283 16.13 -26.13 3.55
C HIS A 283 15.26 -27.03 4.46
N PRO A 284 15.46 -26.96 5.78
CA PRO A 284 14.74 -27.80 6.74
C PRO A 284 13.24 -27.47 6.79
N MET A 285 12.40 -28.49 6.98
CA MET A 285 10.94 -28.33 7.04
C MET A 285 10.46 -27.48 8.23
N SER A 286 11.30 -27.29 9.25
CA SER A 286 11.01 -26.39 10.38
C SER A 286 10.79 -24.93 9.97
N ARG A 287 11.30 -24.52 8.79
CA ARG A 287 11.11 -23.17 8.24
C ARG A 287 9.82 -23.02 7.43
N ASN A 288 9.00 -24.05 7.32
CA ASN A 288 7.75 -24.00 6.57
C ASN A 288 6.66 -23.27 7.37
N ILE A 289 5.71 -22.63 6.68
CA ILE A 289 4.72 -21.75 7.31
C ILE A 289 3.87 -22.50 8.35
N ALA A 290 3.52 -23.75 8.07
CA ALA A 290 2.75 -24.61 8.97
C ALA A 290 3.49 -24.94 10.28
N CYS A 291 4.83 -24.91 10.28
CA CYS A 291 5.67 -25.13 11.46
C CYS A 291 5.97 -23.83 12.21
N LEU A 292 5.89 -22.68 11.54
CA LEU A 292 6.18 -21.37 12.12
C LEU A 292 4.97 -20.72 12.78
N SER A 293 3.77 -20.90 12.23
CA SER A 293 2.58 -20.19 12.68
C SER A 293 1.30 -20.97 12.48
N LYS A 294 0.37 -20.83 13.43
CA LYS A 294 -1.03 -21.18 13.23
C LYS A 294 -1.74 -20.03 12.52
N VAL A 295 -2.34 -20.32 11.37
CA VAL A 295 -3.06 -19.32 10.56
C VAL A 295 -4.56 -19.46 10.81
N LYS A 296 -5.22 -18.37 11.18
CA LYS A 296 -6.68 -18.28 11.31
C LYS A 296 -7.21 -17.26 10.31
N ILE A 297 -8.39 -17.51 9.77
CA ILE A 297 -9.06 -16.61 8.85
C ILE A 297 -10.50 -16.37 9.29
N MET A 298 -11.05 -15.24 8.88
CA MET A 298 -12.46 -14.92 9.06
C MET A 298 -13.13 -14.78 7.69
N LYS A 299 -14.11 -15.64 7.42
CA LYS A 299 -14.97 -15.55 6.23
C LYS A 299 -16.25 -14.74 6.52
N LYS A 300 -17.17 -14.68 5.56
CA LYS A 300 -18.45 -13.94 5.64
C LYS A 300 -19.31 -14.28 6.87
N SER A 301 -19.12 -15.46 7.46
CA SER A 301 -19.86 -15.89 8.65
C SER A 301 -19.48 -15.15 9.94
N GLY A 302 -18.43 -14.33 9.92
CA GLY A 302 -17.92 -13.60 11.09
C GLY A 302 -17.18 -14.48 12.10
N LYS A 303 -17.08 -15.80 11.87
CA LYS A 303 -16.41 -16.73 12.77
C LYS A 303 -14.96 -16.97 12.35
N TRP A 304 -14.05 -16.97 13.32
CA TRP A 304 -12.67 -17.40 13.11
C TRP A 304 -12.59 -18.90 12.87
N GLU A 305 -11.90 -19.29 11.81
CA GLU A 305 -11.63 -20.69 11.46
C GLU A 305 -10.13 -20.88 11.22
N THR A 306 -9.62 -22.06 11.59
CA THR A 306 -8.19 -22.38 11.36
C THR A 306 -8.01 -22.72 9.89
N LEU A 307 -7.07 -22.05 9.22
CA LEU A 307 -6.71 -22.34 7.84
C LEU A 307 -5.66 -23.45 7.81
N GLU A 308 -6.00 -24.58 7.20
CA GLU A 308 -5.06 -25.68 6.99
C GLU A 308 -4.02 -25.32 5.93
N ILE A 309 -2.77 -25.15 6.37
CA ILE A 309 -1.63 -24.86 5.49
C ILE A 309 -0.93 -26.19 5.15
N PRO A 310 -0.80 -26.56 3.86
CA PRO A 310 -0.04 -27.74 3.49
C PRO A 310 1.41 -27.63 3.95
N GLN A 311 1.97 -28.72 4.48
CA GLN A 311 3.34 -28.78 5.01
C GLN A 311 4.42 -28.43 3.98
N SER A 312 4.09 -28.40 2.68
CA SER A 312 5.01 -27.99 1.60
C SER A 312 5.06 -26.48 1.37
N ILE A 313 4.19 -25.68 1.99
CA ILE A 313 4.15 -24.23 1.81
C ILE A 313 5.25 -23.54 2.64
N ARG A 314 6.09 -22.77 1.95
CA ARG A 314 7.24 -22.04 2.52
C ARG A 314 7.10 -20.53 2.49
N SER A 315 6.15 -20.04 1.71
CA SER A 315 5.77 -18.63 1.68
C SER A 315 4.27 -18.52 1.59
N ILE A 316 3.71 -17.59 2.34
CA ILE A 316 2.30 -17.22 2.27
C ILE A 316 2.19 -15.74 1.91
N VAL A 317 1.29 -15.42 1.01
CA VAL A 317 1.05 -14.07 0.50
C VAL A 317 -0.44 -13.78 0.64
N CYS A 318 -0.77 -12.68 1.30
CA CYS A 318 -2.10 -12.10 1.38
C CYS A 318 -2.15 -10.93 0.39
N LEU A 319 -2.90 -11.09 -0.68
CA LEU A 319 -2.95 -10.16 -1.80
C LEU A 319 -4.24 -9.35 -1.76
N ASN A 320 -4.11 -8.06 -2.06
CA ASN A 320 -5.23 -7.16 -2.35
C ASN A 320 -5.32 -6.85 -3.85
N LEU A 321 -4.19 -6.95 -4.57
CA LEU A 321 -4.11 -6.66 -5.99
C LEU A 321 -3.98 -7.95 -6.82
N PRO A 322 -4.44 -7.95 -8.09
CA PRO A 322 -4.29 -9.10 -8.98
C PRO A 322 -2.83 -9.33 -9.42
N SER A 323 -1.90 -8.50 -8.96
CA SER A 323 -0.52 -8.48 -9.41
C SER A 323 0.47 -8.52 -8.24
N PHE A 324 1.56 -9.27 -8.43
CA PHE A 324 2.60 -9.50 -7.44
C PHE A 324 3.99 -9.50 -8.11
N SER A 325 5.00 -9.00 -7.39
CA SER A 325 6.41 -9.05 -7.80
C SER A 325 6.69 -8.65 -9.26
N GLY A 326 6.24 -7.47 -9.70
CA GLY A 326 6.52 -6.99 -11.06
C GLY A 326 5.42 -7.34 -12.07
N GLY A 327 4.21 -7.59 -11.58
CA GLY A 327 3.04 -7.80 -12.42
C GLY A 327 2.72 -9.27 -12.74
N LEU A 328 3.16 -10.22 -11.93
CA LEU A 328 2.78 -11.63 -12.02
C LEU A 328 1.41 -11.83 -11.37
N ASN A 329 0.60 -12.80 -11.85
CA ASN A 329 -0.71 -13.10 -11.26
C ASN A 329 -0.65 -14.37 -10.40
N PRO A 330 -0.42 -14.26 -9.08
CA PRO A 330 -0.31 -15.41 -8.18
C PRO A 330 -1.64 -16.15 -7.96
N TRP A 331 -2.77 -15.46 -8.06
CA TRP A 331 -4.10 -16.06 -7.94
C TRP A 331 -4.51 -16.82 -9.20
N GLY A 332 -4.04 -16.36 -10.37
CA GLY A 332 -4.38 -16.87 -11.69
C GLY A 332 -5.87 -16.74 -12.03
N THR A 333 -6.31 -17.48 -13.04
CA THR A 333 -7.71 -17.49 -13.50
C THR A 333 -8.37 -18.84 -13.18
N PRO A 334 -9.20 -18.95 -12.13
CA PRO A 334 -9.93 -20.18 -11.85
C PRO A 334 -10.87 -20.57 -12.99
N SER A 335 -10.98 -21.86 -13.29
CA SER A 335 -11.93 -22.33 -14.29
C SER A 335 -13.37 -22.18 -13.79
N ARG A 336 -14.31 -21.88 -14.70
CA ARG A 336 -15.76 -21.72 -14.39
C ARG A 336 -16.36 -22.91 -13.64
N ARG A 337 -15.84 -24.12 -13.87
CA ARG A 337 -16.27 -25.35 -13.18
C ARG A 337 -15.77 -25.42 -11.73
N LYS A 338 -14.60 -24.87 -11.43
CA LYS A 338 -14.04 -24.79 -10.06
C LYS A 338 -14.72 -23.67 -9.26
N GLN A 339 -15.06 -22.55 -9.89
CA GLN A 339 -15.82 -21.45 -9.29
C GLN A 339 -17.20 -21.88 -8.74
N ARG A 340 -17.82 -22.91 -9.33
CA ARG A 340 -19.15 -23.41 -8.92
C ARG A 340 -19.13 -24.53 -7.87
N LYS A 341 -17.98 -25.18 -7.62
CA LYS A 341 -17.92 -26.44 -6.87
C LYS A 341 -17.44 -26.30 -5.43
N ARG A 342 -16.87 -25.15 -5.08
CA ARG A 342 -16.41 -24.80 -3.74
C ARG A 342 -16.67 -23.29 -3.63
N ASP A 343 -17.03 -22.77 -2.47
CA ASP A 343 -16.97 -21.33 -2.15
C ASP A 343 -15.54 -20.75 -2.23
N LEU A 344 -14.65 -21.48 -2.90
CA LEU A 344 -13.28 -21.14 -3.13
C LEU A 344 -13.17 -20.65 -4.57
N VAL A 345 -12.66 -19.43 -4.66
CA VAL A 345 -12.16 -18.75 -5.84
C VAL A 345 -13.21 -17.98 -6.63
N MET A 346 -13.82 -16.98 -5.98
CA MET A 346 -14.34 -15.84 -6.72
C MET A 346 -13.17 -15.16 -7.48
N PRO A 347 -13.46 -14.48 -8.60
CA PRO A 347 -12.48 -13.57 -9.20
C PRO A 347 -11.96 -12.60 -8.13
N PRO A 348 -10.65 -12.30 -8.10
CA PRO A 348 -10.10 -11.32 -7.17
C PRO A 348 -10.64 -9.95 -7.55
N LEU A 349 -11.17 -9.23 -6.57
CA LEU A 349 -11.65 -7.86 -6.70
C LEU A 349 -10.84 -7.00 -5.74
N VAL A 350 -10.64 -5.73 -6.09
CA VAL A 350 -9.82 -4.83 -5.29
C VAL A 350 -10.62 -4.03 -4.26
N ASP A 351 -11.94 -4.19 -4.24
CA ASP A 351 -12.89 -3.38 -3.46
C ASP A 351 -14.00 -4.23 -2.79
N ASP A 352 -13.77 -5.53 -2.58
CA ASP A 352 -14.76 -6.48 -2.04
C ASP A 352 -14.58 -6.86 -0.57
N GLY A 353 -13.58 -6.30 0.11
CA GLY A 353 -13.26 -6.56 1.49
C GLY A 353 -12.63 -7.95 1.72
N LEU A 354 -12.06 -8.58 0.68
CA LEU A 354 -11.40 -9.88 0.77
C LEU A 354 -9.91 -9.80 0.41
N LEU A 355 -9.09 -10.55 1.14
CA LEU A 355 -7.71 -10.86 0.75
C LEU A 355 -7.64 -12.22 0.07
N GLU A 356 -6.95 -12.30 -1.05
CA GLU A 356 -6.53 -13.56 -1.66
C GLU A 356 -5.30 -14.13 -0.96
N ILE A 357 -5.46 -15.28 -0.30
CA ILE A 357 -4.38 -15.97 0.42
C ILE A 357 -3.80 -17.07 -0.48
N VAL A 358 -2.53 -16.91 -0.84
CA VAL A 358 -1.79 -17.82 -1.73
C VAL A 358 -0.53 -18.35 -1.06
N GLY A 359 -0.26 -19.64 -1.26
CA GLY A 359 0.95 -20.31 -0.79
C GLY A 359 1.92 -20.68 -1.92
N PHE A 360 3.22 -20.49 -1.68
CA PHE A 360 4.32 -20.94 -2.54
C PHE A 360 5.16 -22.01 -1.87
N LYS A 361 5.68 -22.94 -2.68
CA LYS A 361 6.45 -24.11 -2.21
C LYS A 361 7.95 -23.90 -2.33
N ASP A 362 8.38 -23.31 -3.43
CA ASP A 362 9.77 -23.08 -3.80
C ASP A 362 9.85 -22.00 -4.91
N ALA A 363 11.07 -21.62 -5.30
CA ALA A 363 11.27 -20.64 -6.36
C ALA A 363 10.74 -21.13 -7.73
N TRP A 364 10.69 -22.45 -7.98
CA TRP A 364 10.10 -23.01 -9.21
C TRP A 364 8.61 -22.73 -9.28
N HIS A 365 7.90 -22.92 -8.17
CA HIS A 365 6.48 -22.61 -8.06
C HIS A 365 6.22 -21.10 -8.21
N GLY A 366 7.19 -20.25 -7.87
CA GLY A 366 7.17 -18.81 -8.20
C GLY A 366 7.35 -18.54 -9.70
N LEU A 367 8.27 -19.24 -10.38
CA LEU A 367 8.46 -19.10 -11.84
C LEU A 367 7.27 -19.60 -12.66
N VAL A 368 6.46 -20.52 -12.12
CA VAL A 368 5.22 -20.98 -12.76
C VAL A 368 4.32 -19.79 -13.11
N LEU A 369 4.36 -18.69 -12.34
CA LEU A 369 3.58 -17.47 -12.62
C LEU A 369 3.94 -16.76 -13.94
N LEU A 370 5.09 -17.10 -14.57
CA LEU A 370 5.42 -16.64 -15.93
C LEU A 370 4.55 -17.32 -17.00
N SER A 371 3.96 -18.47 -16.69
CA SER A 371 2.99 -19.13 -17.57
C SER A 371 1.61 -18.49 -17.41
N PRO A 372 0.85 -18.26 -18.50
CA PRO A 372 -0.51 -17.70 -18.43
C PRO A 372 -1.50 -18.48 -17.56
N LYS A 373 -1.24 -19.78 -17.34
CA LYS A 373 -2.07 -20.67 -16.50
C LYS A 373 -1.45 -20.93 -15.12
N GLY A 374 -0.24 -20.42 -14.89
CA GLY A 374 0.47 -20.60 -13.65
C GLY A 374 -0.17 -19.81 -12.51
N HIS A 375 -0.27 -20.43 -11.36
CA HIS A 375 -0.80 -19.82 -10.15
C HIS A 375 -0.17 -20.50 -8.93
N GLY A 376 -0.13 -19.78 -7.81
CA GLY A 376 0.24 -20.36 -6.54
C GLY A 376 -0.83 -21.31 -5.99
N THR A 377 -0.59 -21.91 -4.83
CA THR A 377 -1.61 -22.72 -4.15
C THR A 377 -2.63 -21.77 -3.52
N ARG A 378 -3.86 -21.74 -4.03
CA ARG A 378 -4.96 -20.93 -3.47
C ARG A 378 -5.40 -21.55 -2.15
N LEU A 379 -5.24 -20.79 -1.05
CA LEU A 379 -5.55 -21.26 0.29
C LEU A 379 -6.93 -20.78 0.75
N ALA A 380 -7.23 -19.49 0.61
CA ALA A 380 -8.52 -18.92 0.98
C ALA A 380 -8.74 -17.52 0.37
N GLN A 381 -9.98 -17.02 0.44
CA GLN A 381 -10.32 -15.59 0.42
C GLN A 381 -10.92 -15.24 1.79
N ALA A 382 -10.49 -14.16 2.43
CA ALA A 382 -10.86 -13.84 3.82
C ALA A 382 -10.93 -12.34 4.11
N HIS A 383 -11.81 -11.92 5.03
CA HIS A 383 -11.93 -10.52 5.49
C HIS A 383 -10.93 -10.17 6.58
N ARG A 384 -10.46 -11.18 7.33
CA ARG A 384 -9.41 -11.04 8.33
C ARG A 384 -8.50 -12.25 8.31
N VAL A 385 -7.22 -12.02 8.59
CA VAL A 385 -6.20 -13.06 8.69
C VAL A 385 -5.42 -12.84 9.97
N ARG A 386 -5.19 -13.90 10.74
CA ARG A 386 -4.39 -13.85 11.97
C ARG A 386 -3.32 -14.94 11.93
N PHE A 387 -2.07 -14.53 12.12
CA PHE A 387 -0.92 -15.39 12.27
C PHE A 387 -0.53 -15.43 13.75
N GLU A 388 -0.58 -16.61 14.34
CA GLU A 388 -0.14 -16.87 15.72
C GLU A 388 1.17 -17.66 15.65
N PHE A 389 2.30 -17.00 15.94
CA PHE A 389 3.62 -17.63 15.84
C PHE A 389 3.85 -18.62 16.97
N LEU A 390 4.41 -19.77 16.62
CA LEU A 390 4.69 -20.85 17.55
C LEU A 390 6.03 -20.59 18.26
N ARG A 391 6.02 -20.79 19.58
CA ARG A 391 7.20 -20.64 20.43
C ARG A 391 8.33 -21.57 19.99
N GLY A 392 9.55 -21.05 19.93
CA GLY A 392 10.76 -21.84 19.63
C GLY A 392 10.81 -22.45 18.23
N ALA A 393 9.88 -22.09 17.34
CA ALA A 393 9.86 -22.61 15.97
C ALA A 393 11.01 -22.05 15.12
N ALA A 394 11.36 -20.78 15.33
CA ALA A 394 12.51 -20.10 14.75
C ALA A 394 12.89 -18.88 15.61
N ASP A 395 14.10 -18.38 15.43
CA ASP A 395 14.60 -17.13 16.02
C ASP A 395 14.00 -15.88 15.32
N HIS A 396 13.60 -16.00 14.06
CA HIS A 396 12.98 -14.93 13.30
C HIS A 396 12.11 -15.43 12.14
N ALA A 397 11.24 -14.55 11.63
CA ALA A 397 10.55 -14.69 10.35
C ALA A 397 10.91 -13.52 9.44
N TYR A 398 10.98 -13.77 8.13
CA TYR A 398 11.06 -12.70 7.14
C TYR A 398 9.65 -12.32 6.70
N MET A 399 9.36 -11.03 6.75
CA MET A 399 8.07 -10.46 6.38
C MET A 399 8.26 -9.33 5.37
N ARG A 400 7.20 -9.04 4.61
CA ARG A 400 7.20 -7.99 3.60
C ARG A 400 5.83 -7.38 3.45
N MET A 401 5.79 -6.07 3.31
CA MET A 401 4.57 -5.29 3.16
C MET A 401 4.77 -4.24 2.07
N ASP A 402 3.91 -4.22 1.04
CA ASP A 402 3.96 -3.28 -0.09
C ASP A 402 5.35 -3.08 -0.72
N GLY A 403 6.15 -4.16 -0.73
CA GLY A 403 7.49 -4.18 -1.29
C GLY A 403 8.62 -3.95 -0.28
N GLU A 404 8.34 -3.52 0.95
CA GLU A 404 9.29 -3.24 2.03
C GLU A 404 9.47 -4.47 2.94
N PRO A 405 10.64 -5.12 2.94
CA PRO A 405 10.89 -6.32 3.74
C PRO A 405 11.56 -5.99 5.08
N TRP A 406 11.28 -6.80 6.10
CA TRP A 406 11.99 -6.76 7.38
C TRP A 406 12.21 -8.17 7.96
N LYS A 407 13.14 -8.26 8.90
CA LYS A 407 13.43 -9.48 9.66
C LYS A 407 12.76 -9.35 11.03
N GLN A 408 11.67 -10.07 11.23
CA GLN A 408 10.87 -10.05 12.45
C GLN A 408 11.44 -11.02 13.49
N PRO A 409 11.92 -10.57 14.66
CA PRO A 409 12.27 -11.45 15.77
C PRO A 409 11.04 -12.25 16.24
N LEU A 410 11.27 -13.53 16.53
CA LEU A 410 10.25 -14.44 17.06
C LEU A 410 10.63 -14.88 18.48
N PRO A 411 9.64 -15.23 19.32
CA PRO A 411 9.88 -15.53 20.72
C PRO A 411 10.56 -16.90 20.87
N THR A 412 11.72 -16.89 21.52
CA THR A 412 12.42 -18.10 21.98
C THR A 412 11.89 -18.60 23.33
N ASP A 413 11.35 -17.68 24.14
CA ASP A 413 10.87 -17.93 25.51
C ASP A 413 9.33 -17.97 25.55
N ASP A 414 8.70 -17.76 26.72
CA ASP A 414 7.23 -17.71 26.89
C ASP A 414 6.55 -16.52 26.18
N GLY A 415 7.28 -15.81 25.31
CA GLY A 415 6.76 -14.70 24.53
C GLY A 415 5.78 -15.14 23.43
N LYS A 416 4.99 -14.18 22.96
CA LYS A 416 3.96 -14.40 21.94
C LYS A 416 4.02 -13.31 20.89
N VAL A 417 4.06 -13.71 19.62
CA VAL A 417 3.93 -12.79 18.49
C VAL A 417 2.65 -13.14 17.74
N VAL A 418 1.81 -12.12 17.52
CA VAL A 418 0.57 -12.23 16.76
C VAL A 418 0.54 -11.13 15.72
N VAL A 419 0.31 -11.49 14.46
CA VAL A 419 0.05 -10.55 13.37
C VAL A 419 -1.39 -10.70 12.94
N GLU A 420 -2.15 -9.62 12.94
CA GLU A 420 -3.52 -9.59 12.49
C GLU A 420 -3.66 -8.60 11.33
N ILE A 421 -4.37 -9.01 10.29
CA ILE A 421 -4.71 -8.21 9.14
C ILE A 421 -6.22 -8.12 9.04
N SER A 422 -6.74 -6.91 8.87
CA SER A 422 -8.17 -6.64 8.74
C SER A 422 -8.44 -5.51 7.76
N HIS A 423 -9.60 -5.55 7.11
CA HIS A 423 -10.09 -4.43 6.31
C HIS A 423 -10.22 -3.14 7.15
N ALA A 424 -9.85 -2.01 6.56
CA ALA A 424 -9.81 -0.70 7.21
C ALA A 424 -10.36 0.41 6.30
N GLY A 425 -11.36 0.08 5.49
CA GLY A 425 -12.01 1.00 4.57
C GLY A 425 -11.40 0.98 3.16
N GLN A 426 -11.65 2.04 2.41
CA GLN A 426 -11.26 2.14 1.01
C GLN A 426 -10.65 3.50 0.71
N VAL A 427 -9.75 3.53 -0.27
CA VAL A 427 -9.22 4.77 -0.87
C VAL A 427 -9.50 4.75 -2.37
N LYS A 428 -9.39 5.92 -3.00
CA LYS A 428 -9.61 6.07 -4.43
C LYS A 428 -8.27 6.09 -5.18
N MET A 429 -8.18 5.28 -6.21
CA MET A 429 -7.08 5.25 -7.17
C MET A 429 -7.58 5.72 -8.53
N LEU A 430 -6.69 6.34 -9.30
CA LEU A 430 -6.93 6.63 -10.71
C LEU A 430 -6.51 5.43 -11.55
N ALA A 431 -7.42 4.98 -12.42
CA ALA A 431 -7.23 3.84 -13.31
C ALA A 431 -7.28 4.28 -14.77
N THR A 432 -6.32 3.82 -15.57
CA THR A 432 -6.32 4.05 -17.02
C THR A 432 -7.16 2.98 -17.73
N ARG A 433 -7.25 3.06 -19.07
CA ARG A 433 -7.93 2.06 -19.91
C ARG A 433 -7.25 0.68 -19.87
N ASP A 434 -5.96 0.64 -19.53
CA ASP A 434 -5.15 -0.59 -19.45
C ASP A 434 -5.18 -1.21 -18.04
N CYS A 435 -6.08 -0.75 -17.17
CA CYS A 435 -6.27 -1.28 -15.82
C CYS A 435 -6.62 -2.78 -15.86
N ILE A 436 -5.91 -3.57 -15.06
CA ILE A 436 -6.15 -5.02 -14.90
C ILE A 436 -6.90 -5.34 -13.60
N ALA A 437 -6.89 -4.41 -12.64
CA ALA A 437 -7.71 -4.47 -11.44
C ALA A 437 -9.19 -4.41 -11.80
N LYS A 438 -10.03 -5.08 -11.01
CA LYS A 438 -11.47 -5.14 -11.19
C LYS A 438 -12.15 -4.80 -9.89
N GLY A 439 -13.13 -3.91 -9.97
CA GLY A 439 -14.03 -3.62 -8.86
C GLY A 439 -15.34 -4.40 -8.95
N ILE A 440 -16.13 -4.38 -7.88
CA ILE A 440 -17.49 -4.94 -7.81
C ILE A 440 -18.35 -4.35 -8.93
N HIS A 441 -18.34 -3.03 -9.09
CA HIS A 441 -19.19 -2.32 -10.06
C HIS A 441 -18.90 -2.68 -11.52
N GLU A 442 -17.70 -3.16 -11.83
CA GLU A 442 -17.31 -3.57 -13.19
C GLU A 442 -17.60 -5.04 -13.49
N SER A 443 -17.86 -5.82 -12.44
CA SER A 443 -17.98 -7.28 -12.51
C SER A 443 -19.44 -7.76 -12.58
N CYS A 444 -20.42 -6.86 -12.43
CA CYS A 444 -21.86 -7.15 -12.51
C CYS A 444 -22.51 -6.56 -13.77
N PRO A 445 -23.20 -7.35 -14.62
CA PRO A 445 -24.23 -6.80 -15.48
C PRO A 445 -25.46 -6.47 -14.62
N ALA A 446 -25.83 -5.19 -14.57
CA ALA A 446 -27.05 -4.61 -14.00
C ALA A 446 -27.79 -5.48 -12.96
N ILE A 447 -27.44 -5.31 -11.68
CA ILE A 447 -28.38 -5.56 -10.58
C ILE A 447 -28.46 -4.27 -9.77
N SER A 448 -29.70 -3.86 -9.53
CA SER A 448 -30.14 -2.64 -8.86
C SER A 448 -29.31 -2.29 -7.63
N THR A 449 -29.01 -1.00 -7.50
CA THR A 449 -28.53 -0.32 -6.30
C THR A 449 -29.21 -0.85 -5.04
N VAL A 450 -28.44 -1.60 -4.25
CA VAL A 450 -28.70 -1.76 -2.82
C VAL A 450 -27.60 -0.95 -2.14
N HIS A 451 -28.00 0.12 -1.48
CA HIS A 451 -27.13 0.84 -0.56
C HIS A 451 -26.58 -0.16 0.46
N PRO A 452 -25.26 -0.22 0.72
CA PRO A 452 -24.79 -0.89 1.92
C PRO A 452 -25.28 -0.06 3.10
N GLU A 453 -26.37 -0.49 3.73
CA GLU A 453 -26.71 -0.04 5.08
C GLU A 453 -25.50 -0.36 5.96
N SER A 454 -25.04 0.66 6.68
CA SER A 454 -24.06 0.51 7.74
C SER A 454 -24.63 -0.42 8.81
N SER A 455 -24.35 -1.71 8.71
CA SER A 455 -24.61 -2.64 9.79
C SER A 455 -23.61 -2.33 10.90
N SER A 456 -24.05 -1.61 11.92
CA SER A 456 -23.39 -1.58 13.21
C SER A 456 -23.48 -2.99 13.80
N SER A 457 -22.51 -3.84 13.51
CA SER A 457 -22.28 -5.03 14.32
C SER A 457 -21.71 -4.55 15.64
N ASP A 458 -22.53 -4.60 16.70
CA ASP A 458 -22.07 -4.60 18.09
C ASP A 458 -21.22 -5.87 18.30
N ASP A 459 -19.97 -5.82 17.82
CA ASP A 459 -18.93 -6.76 18.23
C ASP A 459 -18.39 -6.25 19.56
N THR A 460 -18.69 -6.95 20.64
CA THR A 460 -18.23 -6.67 22.01
C THR A 460 -16.74 -6.98 22.22
N ASP A 461 -15.88 -6.51 21.31
CA ASP A 461 -14.41 -6.51 21.41
C ASP A 461 -13.93 -5.06 21.63
N ASP A 462 -14.47 -4.42 22.67
CA ASP A 462 -14.32 -2.98 22.99
C ASP A 462 -12.86 -2.57 23.31
N ASP A 463 -11.95 -3.54 23.50
CA ASP A 463 -10.53 -3.32 23.77
C ASP A 463 -9.66 -3.05 22.53
N PHE A 464 -10.18 -3.27 21.32
CA PHE A 464 -9.37 -3.26 20.08
C PHE A 464 -9.73 -2.17 19.06
N GLU A 465 -10.80 -1.42 19.28
CA GLU A 465 -11.26 -0.38 18.36
C GLU A 465 -10.24 0.74 18.18
N GLU A 466 -9.59 1.17 19.27
CA GLU A 466 -8.64 2.30 19.21
C GLU A 466 -7.40 2.00 18.36
N GLU A 467 -6.91 0.76 18.39
CA GLU A 467 -5.73 0.32 17.63
C GLU A 467 -6.00 0.34 16.12
N ARG A 468 -7.25 0.08 15.70
CA ARG A 468 -7.68 0.03 14.29
C ARG A 468 -8.08 1.39 13.70
N ARG A 469 -8.11 2.45 14.50
CA ARG A 469 -8.64 3.75 14.04
C ARG A 469 -7.80 4.40 12.94
N ASN A 470 -6.49 4.19 12.95
CA ASN A 470 -5.51 4.89 12.12
C ASN A 470 -4.30 3.98 11.86
N PHE A 471 -3.74 4.05 10.65
CA PHE A 471 -2.52 3.37 10.23
C PHE A 471 -1.27 3.91 10.93
N GLY A 472 -1.28 5.18 11.36
CA GLY A 472 -0.14 5.85 11.97
C GLY A 472 0.78 6.58 10.98
N ALA A 473 0.32 6.72 9.73
CA ALA A 473 1.02 7.39 8.65
C ALA A 473 0.95 8.92 8.74
N ALA A 474 -0.09 9.48 9.39
CA ALA A 474 -0.19 10.91 9.69
C ALA A 474 -0.02 11.18 11.21
N LEU A 475 0.64 12.29 11.56
CA LEU A 475 0.60 12.81 12.93
C LEU A 475 -0.85 13.16 13.28
N SER A 476 -1.33 12.65 14.40
CA SER A 476 -2.75 12.56 14.80
C SER A 476 -3.52 13.88 14.66
N PHE A 477 -4.28 14.02 13.57
CA PHE A 477 -5.33 15.02 13.38
C PHE A 477 -6.57 14.33 12.79
N ARG A 478 -7.77 14.79 13.16
CA ARG A 478 -9.05 14.32 12.59
C ARG A 478 -9.72 15.48 11.87
N TYR A 479 -9.91 15.37 10.55
CA TYR A 479 -10.56 16.38 9.71
C TYR A 479 -11.97 16.80 10.19
N THR A 480 -12.64 15.98 11.00
CA THR A 480 -14.01 16.21 11.49
C THR A 480 -14.13 16.53 12.99
N GLY A 481 -13.03 16.82 13.70
CA GLY A 481 -13.03 16.91 15.18
C GLY A 481 -12.91 18.30 15.82
N ASP A 482 -12.15 19.22 15.25
CA ASP A 482 -11.67 20.40 16.00
C ASP A 482 -12.35 21.73 15.63
N VAL A 483 -13.33 21.73 14.71
CA VAL A 483 -13.99 22.99 14.29
C VAL A 483 -15.13 23.41 15.25
N ASN A 484 -15.55 22.55 16.18
CA ASN A 484 -16.57 22.89 17.19
C ASN A 484 -15.98 23.27 18.57
N LYS A 485 -14.67 23.54 18.65
CA LYS A 485 -14.04 24.06 19.87
C LYS A 485 -13.18 25.28 19.55
N GLN A 486 -13.83 26.40 19.29
CA GLN A 486 -13.41 27.72 19.78
C GLN A 486 -14.57 28.69 19.81
#